data_AF-A0A7Y5GI44-F1
#
_entry.id   AF-A0A7Y5GI44-F1
#
_cell.length_a   1.000
_cell.length_b   1.000
_cell.length_c   1.000
_cell.angle_alpha   90.00
_cell.angle_beta   90.00
_cell.angle_gamma   90.00
#
_symmetry.space_group_name_H-M   'P 1'
#
loop_
_entity.id
_entity.type
_entity.pdbx_description
1 polymer ?
#
loop_
_entity_poly.entity_id
_entity_poly.type
_entity_poly.pdbx_seq_one_letter_code
_entity_poly.pdbx_strand_id
1 'polypeptide(L)'
;MRILIKLGGTLLDSDDSRRRLAREIAALCRAHSVVAVHGGGKQMTRFLSERGVESRFVEGLRVTTPEVLDAVLKVLAGTVNKQLVSALIEA
;
A
#
# COMPACT_ATOMS: atom_id res chain seq x y z
N MET A 1 -16.80 12.04 13.46
CA MET A 1 -16.01 10.93 14.04
C MET A 1 -14.70 10.78 13.26
N ARG A 2 -13.64 10.28 13.89
CA ARG A 2 -12.40 9.90 13.20
C ARG A 2 -12.45 8.40 12.88
N ILE A 3 -12.20 8.03 11.63
CA ILE A 3 -12.21 6.65 11.15
C ILE A 3 -10.80 6.29 10.69
N LEU A 4 -10.25 5.20 11.19
CA LEU A 4 -8.99 4.63 10.71
C LEU A 4 -9.29 3.38 9.89
N ILE A 5 -8.77 3.32 8.67
CA ILE A 5 -9.00 2.21 7.75
C ILE A 5 -7.65 1.59 7.37
N LYS A 6 -7.45 0.31 7.69
CA LYS A 6 -6.31 -0.46 7.20
C LYS A 6 -6.64 -1.04 5.83
N LEU A 7 -5.99 -0.52 4.80
CA LEU A 7 -6.14 -1.02 3.42
C LEU A 7 -5.30 -2.28 3.22
N GLY A 8 -5.92 -3.35 2.74
CA GLY A 8 -5.25 -4.58 2.35
C GLY A 8 -4.45 -4.38 1.07
N GLY A 9 -3.21 -4.88 1.02
CA GLY A 9 -2.29 -4.63 -0.10
C GLY A 9 -2.81 -5.08 -1.47
N THR A 10 -3.64 -6.14 -1.52
CA THR A 10 -4.28 -6.63 -2.76
C THR A 10 -5.20 -5.58 -3.38
N LEU A 11 -5.90 -4.78 -2.57
CA LEU A 11 -6.80 -3.73 -3.08
C LEU A 11 -6.03 -2.57 -3.75
N LEU A 12 -4.71 -2.52 -3.53
CA LEU A 12 -3.84 -1.46 -4.06
C LEU A 12 -3.05 -1.91 -5.29
N ASP A 13 -3.20 -3.15 -5.74
CA ASP A 13 -2.36 -3.76 -6.76
C ASP A 13 -2.73 -3.30 -8.18
N SER A 14 -4.02 -3.14 -8.47
CA SER A 14 -4.51 -2.65 -9.76
C SER A 14 -5.01 -1.20 -9.70
N ASP A 15 -4.94 -0.51 -10.83
CA ASP A 15 -5.38 0.89 -10.93
C ASP A 15 -6.89 1.06 -10.73
N ASP A 16 -7.68 0.19 -11.35
CA ASP A 16 -9.14 0.19 -11.20
C ASP A 16 -9.56 0.00 -9.73
N SER A 17 -8.97 -0.97 -9.04
CA SER A 17 -9.24 -1.22 -7.62
C SER A 17 -8.87 -0.02 -6.75
N ARG A 18 -7.71 0.62 -7.00
CA ARG A 18 -7.30 1.83 -6.29
C ARG A 18 -8.29 2.99 -6.51
N ARG A 19 -8.70 3.25 -7.75
CA ARG A 19 -9.66 4.31 -8.08
C ARG A 19 -11.03 4.08 -7.46
N ARG A 20 -11.49 2.82 -7.43
CA ARG A 20 -12.76 2.45 -6.78
C ARG A 20 -12.68 2.71 -5.27
N LEU A 21 -11.63 2.23 -4.62
CA LEU A 21 -11.37 2.44 -3.21
C LEU A 21 -11.24 3.93 -2.85
N ALA A 22 -10.55 4.71 -3.69
CA ALA A 22 -10.40 6.14 -3.49
C ALA A 22 -11.75 6.87 -3.49
N ARG A 23 -12.65 6.57 -4.43
CA ARG A 23 -14.01 7.12 -4.47
C ARG A 23 -14.83 6.79 -3.22
N GLU A 24 -14.72 5.55 -2.73
CA GLU A 24 -15.40 5.12 -1.50
C GLU A 24 -14.86 5.86 -0.26
N ILE A 25 -13.54 6.04 -0.16
CA ILE A 25 -12.90 6.82 0.91
C ILE A 25 -13.30 8.31 0.83
N ALA A 26 -13.25 8.90 -0.36
CA ALA A 26 -13.66 10.30 -0.58
C ALA A 26 -15.13 10.53 -0.17
N ALA A 27 -16.01 9.56 -0.41
CA ALA A 27 -17.38 9.61 0.05
C ALA A 27 -17.51 9.66 1.58
N LEU A 28 -16.70 8.88 2.31
CA LEU A 28 -16.65 8.91 3.78
C LEU A 28 -16.10 10.23 4.32
N CYS A 29 -15.13 10.83 3.62
CA CYS A 29 -14.53 12.12 3.99
C CYS A 29 -15.54 13.28 4.01
N ARG A 30 -16.70 13.16 3.34
CA ARG A 30 -17.77 14.17 3.38
C ARG A 30 -18.42 14.34 4.75
N ALA A 31 -18.36 13.33 5.61
CA ALA A 31 -18.98 13.35 6.94
C ALA A 31 -18.01 13.01 8.08
N HIS A 32 -16.84 12.43 7.77
CA HIS A 32 -15.91 11.90 8.75
C HIS A 32 -14.47 12.29 8.43
N SER A 33 -13.63 12.39 9.45
CA SER A 33 -12.18 12.51 9.26
C SER A 33 -11.60 11.11 9.09
N VAL A 34 -11.03 10.80 7.93
CA VAL A 34 -10.53 9.46 7.60
C VAL A 34 -9.01 9.42 7.61
N VAL A 35 -8.43 8.40 8.25
CA VAL A 35 -7.01 8.07 8.21
C VAL A 35 -6.85 6.73 7.50
N ALA A 36 -6.23 6.73 6.33
CA ALA A 36 -5.93 5.52 5.58
C ALA A 36 -4.53 4.99 5.92
N VAL A 37 -4.44 3.71 6.30
CA VAL A 37 -3.18 3.03 6.60
C VAL A 37 -2.98 1.89 5.61
N HIS A 38 -1.93 1.91 4.81
CA HIS A 38 -1.68 0.86 3.80
C HIS A 38 -0.44 0.02 4.13
N GLY A 39 -0.37 -1.14 3.48
CA GLY A 39 0.86 -1.93 3.39
C GLY A 39 1.28 -1.99 1.92
N GLY A 40 1.90 -3.08 1.51
CA GLY A 40 2.24 -3.31 0.10
C GLY A 40 2.98 -4.62 -0.10
N GLY A 41 2.57 -5.66 0.65
CA GLY A 41 3.32 -6.92 0.73
C GLY A 41 3.50 -7.62 -0.62
N LYS A 42 2.45 -7.62 -1.48
CA LYS A 42 2.52 -8.20 -2.83
C LYS A 42 3.47 -7.42 -3.73
N GLN A 43 3.33 -6.10 -3.74
CA GLN A 43 4.17 -5.19 -4.50
C GLN A 43 5.64 -5.32 -4.06
N MET A 44 5.88 -5.53 -2.75
CA MET A 44 7.20 -5.77 -2.20
C MET A 44 7.79 -7.10 -2.70
N THR A 45 7.02 -8.19 -2.62
CA THR A 45 7.47 -9.49 -3.13
C THR A 45 7.82 -9.42 -4.62
N ARG A 46 7.00 -8.74 -5.42
CA ARG A 46 7.26 -8.54 -6.85
C ARG A 46 8.55 -7.73 -7.09
N PHE A 47 8.69 -6.59 -6.42
CA PHE A 47 9.86 -5.72 -6.58
C PHE A 47 11.18 -6.42 -6.23
N LEU A 48 11.19 -7.23 -5.17
CA LEU A 48 12.35 -8.02 -4.75
C LEU A 48 12.63 -9.16 -5.74
N SER A 49 11.59 -9.88 -6.18
CA SER A 49 11.73 -10.97 -7.15
C SER A 49 12.31 -10.50 -8.49
N GLU A 50 11.91 -9.32 -8.97
CA GLU A 50 12.45 -8.70 -10.19
C GLU A 50 13.96 -8.37 -10.08
N ARG A 51 14.51 -8.36 -8.86
CA ARG A 51 15.93 -8.09 -8.55
C ARG A 51 16.68 -9.32 -8.07
N GLY A 52 16.07 -10.51 -8.15
CA GLY A 52 16.68 -11.76 -7.70
C GLY A 52 16.75 -11.91 -6.18
N VAL A 53 16.02 -11.10 -5.42
CA VAL A 53 16.01 -11.15 -3.95
C VAL A 53 14.83 -12.00 -3.48
N GLU A 54 15.13 -13.12 -2.83
CA GLU A 54 14.12 -14.02 -2.30
C GLU A 54 13.39 -13.39 -1.09
N SER A 55 12.05 -13.42 -1.13
CA SER A 55 11.23 -12.99 -0.01
C SER A 55 11.11 -14.09 1.04
N ARG A 56 11.69 -13.89 2.23
CA ARG A 56 11.58 -14.84 3.37
C ARG A 56 10.64 -14.33 4.44
N PHE A 57 9.95 -15.25 5.09
CA PHE A 57 9.00 -14.96 6.16
C PHE A 57 9.22 -15.90 7.35
N VAL A 58 9.07 -15.37 8.56
CA VAL A 58 9.08 -16.11 9.83
C VAL A 58 7.84 -15.68 10.59
N GLU A 59 6.99 -16.65 10.95
CA GLU A 59 5.73 -16.39 11.68
C GLU A 59 4.83 -15.32 11.03
N GLY A 60 4.80 -15.29 9.70
CA GLY A 60 4.01 -14.32 8.92
C GLY A 60 4.65 -12.93 8.79
N LEU A 61 5.80 -12.68 9.43
CA LEU A 61 6.57 -11.44 9.30
C LEU A 61 7.67 -11.58 8.26
N ARG A 62 7.87 -10.56 7.44
CA ARG A 62 8.94 -10.55 6.44
C ARG A 62 10.30 -10.34 7.12
N VAL A 63 11.25 -11.22 6.81
CA VAL A 63 12.65 -11.01 7.21
C VAL A 63 13.19 -9.80 6.45
N THR A 64 13.59 -8.76 7.19
CA THR A 64 13.98 -7.46 6.63
C THR A 64 15.49 -7.28 6.74
N THR A 65 16.21 -7.72 5.71
CA THR A 65 17.64 -7.44 5.53
C THR A 65 17.84 -5.97 5.12
N PRO A 66 19.08 -5.43 5.11
CA PRO A 66 19.34 -4.08 4.63
C PRO A 66 18.82 -3.81 3.21
N GLU A 67 18.97 -4.77 2.31
CA GLU A 67 18.43 -4.70 0.94
C GLU A 67 16.89 -4.68 0.93
N VAL A 68 16.25 -5.52 1.74
CA VAL A 68 14.78 -5.51 1.86
C VAL A 68 14.28 -4.20 2.47
N LEU A 69 15.01 -3.61 3.42
CA LEU A 69 14.65 -2.34 4.04
C LEU A 69 14.68 -1.17 3.04
N ASP A 70 15.72 -1.09 2.21
CA ASP A 70 15.81 -0.10 1.14
C ASP A 70 14.64 -0.26 0.14
N ALA A 71 14.32 -1.50 -0.20
CA ALA A 71 13.20 -1.83 -1.06
C ALA A 71 11.83 -1.45 -0.43
N VAL A 72 11.68 -1.61 0.89
CA VAL A 72 10.48 -1.19 1.65
C VAL A 72 10.21 0.31 1.47
N LEU A 73 11.23 1.15 1.58
CA LEU A 73 11.07 2.60 1.40
C LEU A 73 10.63 2.93 -0.04
N LYS A 74 11.27 2.31 -1.03
CA LYS A 74 10.98 2.53 -2.46
C LYS A 74 9.56 2.09 -2.83
N VAL A 75 9.10 0.96 -2.29
CA VAL A 75 7.79 0.40 -2.63
C VAL A 75 6.68 1.01 -1.78
N LEU A 76 6.80 1.00 -0.45
CA LEU A 76 5.73 1.44 0.43
C LEU A 76 5.59 2.97 0.42
N ALA A 77 6.65 3.71 0.77
CA ALA A 77 6.60 5.17 0.81
C ALA A 77 6.66 5.81 -0.59
N GLY A 78 7.29 5.14 -1.54
CA GLY A 78 7.27 5.50 -2.94
C GLY A 78 6.02 4.98 -3.64
N THR A 79 6.18 3.99 -4.51
CA THR A 79 5.17 3.60 -5.51
C THR A 79 3.75 3.43 -4.95
N VAL A 80 3.58 2.62 -3.90
CA VAL A 80 2.24 2.31 -3.38
C VAL A 80 1.58 3.52 -2.73
N ASN A 81 2.31 4.25 -1.87
CA ASN A 81 1.78 5.45 -1.23
C ASN A 81 1.41 6.52 -2.26
N LYS A 82 2.31 6.81 -3.22
CA LYS A 82 2.09 7.88 -4.19
C LYS A 82 0.96 7.56 -5.17
N GLN A 83 0.82 6.31 -5.58
CA GLN A 83 -0.32 5.88 -6.41
C GLN A 83 -1.65 5.99 -5.65
N LEU A 84 -1.69 5.58 -4.38
CA LEU A 84 -2.90 5.73 -3.56
C LEU A 84 -3.25 7.21 -3.34
N VAL A 85 -2.27 8.06 -3.02
CA VAL A 85 -2.49 9.50 -2.85
C VAL A 85 -2.98 10.15 -4.15
N SER A 86 -2.38 9.81 -5.30
CA SER A 86 -2.85 10.31 -6.61
C SER A 86 -4.31 9.95 -6.84
N ALA A 87 -4.69 8.68 -6.64
CA ALA A 87 -6.06 8.23 -6.81
C ALA A 87 -7.04 8.94 -5.86
N LEU A 88 -6.62 9.28 -4.64
CA LEU A 88 -7.42 10.03 -3.67
C LEU A 88 -7.57 11.52 -4.04
N ILE A 89 -6.58 12.12 -4.70
CA ILE A 89 -6.65 13.51 -5.18
C ILE A 89 -7.56 13.61 -6.41
N GLU A 90 -7.57 12.57 -7.25
CA GLU A 90 -8.41 12.50 -8.46
C GLU A 90 -9.88 12.13 -8.18
N ALA A 91 -10.21 11.66 -6.98
CA ALA A 91 -11.53 11.15 -6.59
C ALA A 91 -12.45 12.22 -5.97
#